data_AF-A0A1L9UQ72-F1
#
_entry.id   AF-A0A1L9UQ72-F1
#
_cell.length_a   1.000
_cell.length_b   1.000
_cell.length_c   1.000
_cell.angle_alpha   90.00
_cell.angle_beta   90.00
_cell.angle_gamma   90.00
#
_symmetry.space_group_name_H-M   'P 1'
#
loop_
_entity.id
_entity.type
_entity.pdbx_description
1 polymer ?
#
loop_
_entity_poly.entity_id
_entity_poly.type
_entity_poly.pdbx_seq_one_letter_code
_entity_poly.pdbx_strand_id
1 'polypeptide(L)'
;MLPTKGIALRGHKSSRPQAVTCQICQLSAPPAPIHRSVRSYASSPLTRNARPGQLRPQRSPRSSWIPTTYAPIPRRFDSSKTGHPTPADFEEAVDQIAHECAELRATDSVPANDKVVKLLQQCQRIAEAMVHPEQDTGKSQQPDEISSLLDLEEGKNVATRKQKQQTTTTTTTTLPRKTPEQIIDQLCKSVHNLLTDEKVFISPEALTCYTKIHAMLKRPDHFPEIFHLYANKPVPEENSSPVRYHKAKPKSINSSVPVELADMALDVAIAQRNLSLVLAIIDTTFSTPAFRRAKVFKRAAVPLGGIAAAPAACYTLASWASTLQNTMDPSTATGIAFAAGLAYVGGVTSVGVLAITTANDQMERVTWQPGVPLRHRWAREEERAAFDKVALAWGFKDIYMRGEEEGEEWESLREFIGMRGMILDRTELMPGMQ
;
A
#
# COMPACT_ATOMS: atom_id res chain seq x y z
N MET A 1 2.39 59.75 38.27
CA MET A 1 1.14 60.02 37.52
C MET A 1 0.89 58.86 36.58
N LEU A 2 -0.02 57.97 36.96
CA LEU A 2 -0.37 56.73 36.28
C LEU A 2 -1.75 56.93 35.61
N PRO A 3 -1.94 56.62 34.33
CA PRO A 3 -3.26 56.71 33.71
C PRO A 3 -4.12 55.49 34.06
N THR A 4 -5.22 55.74 34.76
CA THR A 4 -6.27 54.79 35.13
C THR A 4 -7.06 54.32 33.90
N LYS A 5 -7.09 52.99 33.69
CA LYS A 5 -7.93 52.31 32.70
C LYS A 5 -9.39 52.29 33.16
N GLY A 6 -10.29 52.79 32.31
CA GLY A 6 -11.74 52.68 32.51
C GLY A 6 -12.22 51.25 32.29
N ILE A 7 -12.94 50.71 33.27
CA ILE A 7 -13.60 49.40 33.24
C ILE A 7 -15.01 49.59 32.69
N ALA A 8 -15.30 49.05 31.51
CA ALA A 8 -16.63 49.04 30.94
C ALA A 8 -17.41 47.81 31.43
N LEU A 9 -18.43 48.04 32.25
CA LEU A 9 -19.38 47.02 32.71
C LEU A 9 -20.29 46.59 31.56
N ARG A 10 -20.19 45.32 31.14
CA ARG A 10 -21.04 44.72 30.10
C ARG A 10 -22.35 44.27 30.75
N GLY A 11 -23.47 44.84 30.30
CA GLY A 11 -24.81 44.49 30.80
C GLY A 11 -25.17 43.03 30.52
N HIS A 12 -25.54 42.30 31.57
CA HIS A 12 -26.16 40.98 31.50
C HIS A 12 -27.53 41.10 30.82
N LYS A 13 -27.68 40.47 29.64
CA LYS A 13 -29.00 40.23 29.03
C LYS A 13 -29.65 39.06 29.75
N SER A 14 -30.85 39.32 30.29
CA SER A 14 -31.72 38.34 30.93
C SER A 14 -32.13 37.21 29.97
N SER A 15 -32.14 35.97 30.49
CA SER A 15 -32.65 34.80 29.79
C SER A 15 -34.17 34.87 29.68
N ARG A 16 -34.71 34.85 28.46
CA ARG A 16 -36.14 34.59 28.23
C ARG A 16 -36.42 33.08 28.38
N PRO A 17 -37.55 32.67 28.98
CA PRO A 17 -37.89 31.27 29.14
C PRO A 17 -38.19 30.63 27.78
N GLN A 18 -37.57 29.49 27.49
CA GLN A 18 -37.85 28.68 26.31
C GLN A 18 -39.17 27.94 26.54
N ALA A 19 -40.19 28.29 25.74
CA ALA A 19 -41.42 27.52 25.64
C ALA A 19 -41.14 26.20 24.90
N VAL A 20 -41.55 25.09 25.50
CA VAL A 20 -41.38 23.74 24.97
C VAL A 20 -42.18 23.61 23.67
N THR A 21 -41.50 23.55 22.53
CA THR A 21 -42.11 23.38 21.20
C THR A 21 -41.52 22.17 20.49
N CYS A 22 -42.39 21.37 19.87
CA CYS A 22 -42.13 20.06 19.30
C CYS A 22 -41.06 20.08 18.18
N GLN A 23 -40.02 19.23 18.31
CA GLN A 23 -38.90 19.11 17.35
C GLN A 23 -39.31 18.56 15.97
N ILE A 24 -40.53 18.03 15.80
CA ILE A 24 -41.00 17.45 14.53
C ILE A 24 -41.52 18.53 13.57
N CYS A 25 -41.90 19.72 14.06
CA CYS A 25 -42.44 20.79 13.22
C CYS A 25 -41.36 21.74 12.62
N GLN A 26 -40.08 21.55 12.92
CA GLN A 26 -38.98 22.37 12.37
C GLN A 26 -38.45 21.88 11.00
N LEU A 27 -38.85 20.69 10.53
CA LEU A 27 -38.42 20.17 9.22
C LEU A 27 -39.22 20.67 8.01
N SER A 28 -40.21 21.53 8.24
CA SER A 28 -41.11 22.04 7.19
C SER A 28 -41.05 23.57 7.09
N ALA A 29 -39.85 24.12 6.95
CA ALA A 29 -39.67 25.54 6.59
C ALA A 29 -39.14 25.65 5.15
N PRO A 30 -39.77 26.47 4.28
CA PRO A 30 -39.35 26.64 2.90
C PRO A 30 -38.00 27.38 2.82
N PRO A 31 -37.13 27.09 1.85
CA PRO A 31 -35.83 27.76 1.75
C PRO A 31 -36.00 29.26 1.46
N ALA A 32 -35.31 30.08 2.25
CA ALA A 32 -35.19 31.52 2.05
C ALA A 32 -34.57 31.85 0.68
N PRO A 33 -34.98 32.97 0.05
CA PRO A 33 -34.53 33.32 -1.30
C PRO A 33 -33.05 33.72 -1.31
N ILE A 34 -32.25 32.99 -2.07
CA ILE A 34 -30.87 33.36 -2.40
C ILE A 34 -30.92 34.55 -3.37
N HIS A 35 -30.41 35.70 -2.94
CA HIS A 35 -30.13 36.84 -3.81
C HIS A 35 -29.15 36.41 -4.92
N ARG A 36 -29.66 36.26 -6.15
CA ARG A 36 -28.85 36.12 -7.37
C ARG A 36 -28.21 37.47 -7.69
N SER A 37 -26.91 37.58 -7.45
CA SER A 37 -26.09 38.62 -8.07
C SER A 37 -25.96 38.30 -9.56
N VAL A 38 -26.60 39.13 -10.39
CA VAL A 38 -26.45 39.11 -11.85
C VAL A 38 -25.06 39.65 -12.16
N ARG A 39 -24.11 38.76 -12.42
CA ARG A 39 -22.79 39.14 -12.95
C ARG A 39 -22.96 39.35 -14.45
N SER A 40 -22.92 40.61 -14.86
CA SER A 40 -22.97 41.04 -16.25
C SER A 40 -21.84 40.40 -17.05
N TYR A 41 -22.21 39.75 -18.16
CA TYR A 41 -21.28 39.32 -19.20
C TYR A 41 -20.81 40.55 -19.97
N ALA A 42 -19.57 40.97 -19.72
CA ALA A 42 -18.87 41.87 -20.62
C ALA A 42 -18.16 41.02 -21.68
N SER A 43 -18.72 41.04 -22.89
CA SER A 43 -18.09 40.60 -24.12
C SER A 43 -16.86 41.47 -24.40
N SER A 44 -15.67 40.85 -24.47
CA SER A 44 -14.49 41.48 -25.07
C SER A 44 -14.19 40.80 -26.40
N PRO A 45 -13.98 41.56 -27.49
CA PRO A 45 -13.82 41.00 -28.82
C PRO A 45 -12.42 40.42 -29.05
N LEU A 46 -12.42 39.31 -29.79
CA LEU A 46 -11.28 38.71 -30.49
C LEU A 46 -10.44 39.76 -31.23
N THR A 47 -9.14 39.77 -30.96
CA THR A 47 -8.14 40.22 -31.94
C THR A 47 -7.36 39.01 -32.42
N ARG A 48 -7.70 38.64 -33.65
CA ARG A 48 -7.11 37.60 -34.47
C ARG A 48 -5.86 38.18 -35.13
N ASN A 49 -4.68 37.62 -34.85
CA ASN A 49 -3.50 37.75 -35.70
C ASN A 49 -2.49 36.63 -35.37
N ALA A 50 -2.67 35.47 -36.00
CA ALA A 50 -1.63 34.46 -36.12
C ALA A 50 -1.59 34.00 -37.58
N ARG A 51 -0.47 34.29 -38.24
CA ARG A 51 -0.15 33.95 -39.62
C ARG A 51 -0.03 32.42 -39.77
N PRO A 52 -0.60 31.80 -40.82
CA PRO A 52 -0.31 30.42 -41.16
C PRO A 52 0.97 30.37 -42.01
N GLY A 53 1.97 29.63 -41.55
CA GLY A 53 3.24 29.49 -42.27
C GLY A 53 3.97 28.20 -41.92
N GLN A 54 3.94 27.25 -42.86
CA GLN A 54 4.85 26.13 -43.05
C GLN A 54 4.81 24.95 -42.05
N LEU A 55 3.87 24.04 -42.28
CA LEU A 55 4.06 22.62 -42.01
C LEU A 55 4.74 21.98 -43.22
N ARG A 56 5.95 21.45 -43.01
CA ARG A 56 6.69 20.64 -43.99
C ARG A 56 6.47 19.16 -43.66
N PRO A 57 6.04 18.31 -44.59
CA PRO A 57 5.94 16.87 -44.37
C PRO A 57 7.18 16.16 -44.91
N GLN A 58 7.78 15.24 -44.15
CA GLN A 58 8.68 14.25 -44.77
C GLN A 58 8.78 12.93 -43.98
N ARG A 59 8.09 11.92 -44.53
CA ARG A 59 8.51 10.53 -44.76
C ARG A 59 9.05 9.71 -43.57
N SER A 60 8.22 8.78 -43.10
CA SER A 60 8.58 7.35 -43.00
C SER A 60 8.50 6.72 -44.42
N PRO A 61 8.97 5.47 -44.71
CA PRO A 61 9.31 4.36 -43.80
C PRO A 61 10.61 3.60 -44.17
N ARG A 62 11.08 2.70 -43.28
CA ARG A 62 11.71 1.42 -43.68
C ARG A 62 11.94 0.50 -42.48
N SER A 63 11.18 -0.58 -42.46
CA SER A 63 11.54 -1.84 -41.82
C SER A 63 12.73 -2.47 -42.55
N SER A 64 13.62 -3.12 -41.81
CA SER A 64 14.48 -4.19 -42.35
C SER A 64 14.67 -5.23 -41.25
N TRP A 65 13.93 -6.33 -41.34
CA TRP A 65 14.26 -7.58 -40.65
C TRP A 65 15.23 -8.33 -41.55
N ILE A 66 16.38 -8.75 -41.03
CA ILE A 66 17.14 -9.90 -41.56
C ILE A 66 17.70 -10.69 -40.35
N PRO A 67 17.52 -12.02 -40.31
CA PRO A 67 18.06 -12.91 -39.29
C PRO A 67 19.48 -13.38 -39.69
N THR A 68 20.36 -13.66 -38.73
CA THR A 68 21.57 -14.43 -39.02
C THR A 68 21.93 -15.37 -37.87
N THR A 69 22.05 -16.63 -38.27
CA THR A 69 22.26 -17.88 -37.55
C THR A 69 23.77 -18.16 -37.41
N TYR A 70 24.20 -18.51 -36.19
CA TYR A 70 25.32 -19.40 -35.77
C TYR A 70 26.71 -19.37 -36.46
N ALA A 71 27.77 -19.14 -35.67
CA ALA A 71 28.79 -20.15 -35.30
C ALA A 71 29.84 -19.61 -34.28
N PRO A 72 30.48 -20.47 -33.45
CA PRO A 72 31.13 -20.10 -32.19
C PRO A 72 32.67 -20.21 -32.21
N ILE A 73 33.39 -19.36 -31.47
CA ILE A 73 34.83 -19.51 -31.14
C ILE A 73 35.08 -19.01 -29.69
N PRO A 74 35.94 -19.68 -28.90
CA PRO A 74 35.77 -19.83 -27.46
C PRO A 74 36.47 -18.72 -26.67
N ARG A 75 35.88 -18.31 -25.55
CA ARG A 75 36.58 -17.56 -24.52
C ARG A 75 36.90 -18.46 -23.34
N ARG A 76 38.19 -18.49 -23.04
CA ARG A 76 38.82 -19.16 -21.90
C ARG A 76 38.13 -18.79 -20.60
N PHE A 77 38.02 -19.81 -19.76
CA PHE A 77 37.73 -19.73 -18.34
C PHE A 77 38.60 -18.67 -17.64
N ASP A 78 37.97 -17.73 -16.95
CA ASP A 78 38.43 -17.28 -15.64
C ASP A 78 37.40 -17.74 -14.62
N SER A 79 37.76 -18.84 -13.96
CA SER A 79 37.02 -19.43 -12.85
C SER A 79 37.21 -18.54 -11.62
N SER A 80 36.35 -17.54 -11.45
CA SER A 80 36.08 -17.02 -10.11
C SER A 80 35.27 -18.09 -9.39
N LYS A 81 35.92 -18.81 -8.48
CA LYS A 81 35.25 -19.67 -7.49
C LYS A 81 34.14 -18.87 -6.82
N THR A 82 32.89 -19.07 -7.23
CA THR A 82 31.73 -18.79 -6.39
C THR A 82 31.71 -19.85 -5.30
N GLY A 83 32.52 -19.63 -4.27
CA GLY A 83 32.32 -20.29 -3.00
C GLY A 83 30.95 -19.90 -2.48
N HIS A 84 30.21 -20.88 -1.98
CA HIS A 84 29.04 -20.65 -1.16
C HIS A 84 29.39 -19.57 -0.12
N PRO A 85 28.65 -18.46 -0.01
CA PRO A 85 28.92 -17.48 1.03
C PRO A 85 28.79 -18.21 2.37
N THR A 86 29.88 -18.21 3.12
CA THR A 86 29.90 -18.81 4.44
C THR A 86 29.13 -17.90 5.40
N PRO A 87 28.55 -18.41 6.49
CA PRO A 87 27.90 -17.59 7.51
C PRO A 87 28.78 -16.45 8.06
N ALA A 88 30.10 -16.58 7.95
CA ALA A 88 31.05 -15.52 8.32
C ALA A 88 31.04 -14.34 7.32
N ASP A 89 30.90 -14.60 6.02
CA ASP A 89 30.81 -13.55 5.00
C ASP A 89 29.51 -12.74 5.13
N PHE A 90 28.43 -13.39 5.57
CA PHE A 90 27.16 -12.72 5.87
C PHE A 90 27.23 -11.85 7.13
N GLU A 91 27.92 -12.32 8.17
CA GLU A 91 28.13 -11.55 9.40
C GLU A 91 28.94 -10.28 9.13
N GLU A 92 30.03 -10.39 8.37
CA GLU A 92 30.86 -9.23 7.98
C GLU A 92 30.08 -8.25 7.09
N ALA A 93 29.28 -8.74 6.15
CA ALA A 93 28.43 -7.88 5.33
C ALA A 93 27.33 -7.15 6.13
N VAL A 94 26.72 -7.82 7.11
CA VAL A 94 25.71 -7.21 8.01
C VAL A 94 26.35 -6.19 8.95
N ASP A 95 27.54 -6.48 9.47
CA ASP A 95 28.29 -5.55 10.32
C ASP A 95 28.78 -4.33 9.52
N GLN A 96 29.18 -4.50 8.26
CA GLN A 96 29.50 -3.39 7.35
C GLN A 96 28.27 -2.50 7.11
N ILE A 97 27.11 -3.09 6.85
CA ILE A 97 25.85 -2.35 6.67
C ILE A 97 25.45 -1.61 7.94
N ALA A 98 25.60 -2.24 9.10
CA ALA A 98 25.34 -1.60 10.38
C ALA A 98 26.26 -0.37 10.60
N HIS A 99 27.53 -0.48 10.22
CA HIS A 99 28.48 0.63 10.24
C HIS A 99 28.08 1.74 9.28
N GLU A 100 27.77 1.44 8.02
CA GLU A 100 27.31 2.42 7.03
C GLU A 100 26.01 3.11 7.47
N CYS A 101 25.08 2.38 8.11
CA CYS A 101 23.87 2.96 8.72
C CYS A 101 24.22 3.92 9.86
N ALA A 102 25.17 3.56 10.72
CA ALA A 102 25.61 4.39 11.84
C ALA A 102 26.32 5.66 11.35
N GLU A 103 27.13 5.57 10.29
CA GLU A 103 27.76 6.73 9.65
C GLU A 103 26.73 7.69 9.06
N LEU A 104 25.72 7.18 8.36
CA LEU A 104 24.63 8.01 7.83
C LEU A 104 23.85 8.73 8.93
N ARG A 105 23.67 8.11 10.10
CA ARG A 105 23.06 8.77 11.28
C ARG A 105 23.95 9.85 11.88
N ALA A 106 25.26 9.58 11.94
CA ALA A 106 26.25 10.46 12.54
C ALA A 106 26.46 11.74 11.70
N THR A 107 26.19 11.71 10.39
CA THR A 107 26.25 12.93 9.58
C THR A 107 25.15 13.95 9.97
N ASP A 108 25.54 15.21 10.07
CA ASP A 108 24.64 16.34 10.40
C ASP A 108 23.79 16.81 9.20
N SER A 109 24.13 16.36 8.00
CA SER A 109 23.40 16.64 6.76
C SER A 109 22.33 15.60 6.45
N VAL A 110 21.19 16.02 5.89
CA VAL A 110 20.13 15.11 5.40
C VAL A 110 20.73 14.12 4.41
N PRO A 111 20.68 12.79 4.67
CA PRO A 111 21.17 11.79 3.73
C PRO A 111 20.41 11.86 2.40
N ALA A 112 21.14 11.80 1.28
CA ALA A 112 20.50 11.72 -0.03
C ALA A 112 19.67 10.44 -0.14
N ASN A 113 18.43 10.57 -0.63
CA ASN A 113 17.48 9.45 -0.77
C ASN A 113 18.06 8.27 -1.54
N ASP A 114 18.83 8.53 -2.59
CA ASP A 114 19.47 7.50 -3.41
C ASP A 114 20.45 6.61 -2.63
N LYS A 115 21.16 7.18 -1.64
CA LYS A 115 22.11 6.42 -0.81
C LYS A 115 21.37 5.47 0.11
N VAL A 116 20.27 5.92 0.72
CA VAL A 116 19.42 5.11 1.60
C VAL A 116 18.78 3.96 0.81
N VAL A 117 18.26 4.23 -0.38
CA VAL A 117 17.64 3.20 -1.23
C VAL A 117 18.67 2.16 -1.69
N LYS A 118 19.88 2.56 -2.08
CA LYS A 118 20.94 1.62 -2.48
C LYS A 118 21.37 0.70 -1.34
N LEU A 119 21.52 1.26 -0.14
CA LEU A 119 21.85 0.49 1.05
C LEU A 119 20.74 -0.53 1.36
N LEU A 120 19.47 -0.11 1.32
CA LEU A 120 18.35 -1.03 1.51
C LEU A 120 18.27 -2.13 0.43
N GLN A 121 18.62 -1.82 -0.82
CA GLN A 121 18.71 -2.83 -1.88
C GLN A 121 19.85 -3.82 -1.64
N GLN A 122 20.99 -3.38 -1.08
CA GLN A 122 22.06 -4.29 -0.66
C GLN A 122 21.59 -5.20 0.49
N CYS A 123 20.89 -4.65 1.49
CA CYS A 123 20.26 -5.44 2.55
C CYS A 123 19.28 -6.48 1.99
N GLN A 124 18.49 -6.09 0.99
CA GLN A 124 17.55 -7.01 0.34
C GLN A 124 18.27 -8.17 -0.34
N ARG A 125 19.35 -7.93 -1.10
CA ARG A 125 20.13 -9.00 -1.73
C ARG A 125 20.74 -9.97 -0.71
N ILE A 126 21.20 -9.44 0.42
CA ILE A 126 21.74 -10.26 1.51
C ILE A 126 20.62 -11.09 2.13
N ALA A 127 19.46 -10.50 2.41
CA ALA A 127 18.30 -11.24 2.91
C ALA A 127 17.83 -12.33 1.93
N GLU A 128 17.84 -12.04 0.62
CA GLU A 128 17.56 -13.01 -0.44
C GLU A 128 18.55 -14.18 -0.42
N ALA A 129 19.85 -13.90 -0.31
CA ALA A 129 20.90 -14.91 -0.23
C ALA A 129 20.84 -15.75 1.07
N MET A 130 20.38 -15.17 2.18
CA MET A 130 20.19 -15.89 3.45
C MET A 130 18.95 -16.81 3.44
N VAL A 131 17.90 -16.45 2.69
CA VAL A 131 16.66 -17.24 2.58
C VAL A 131 16.74 -18.30 1.46
N HIS A 132 17.56 -18.07 0.43
CA HIS A 132 17.76 -19.00 -0.69
C HIS A 132 19.16 -19.67 -0.76
N PRO A 133 19.73 -20.21 0.33
CA PRO A 133 20.93 -21.03 0.19
C PRO A 133 20.68 -22.36 -0.55
N GLU A 134 19.42 -22.79 -0.72
CA GLU A 134 19.06 -24.15 -1.18
C GLU A 134 18.33 -24.24 -2.54
N GLN A 135 17.99 -23.14 -3.22
CA GLN A 135 17.23 -23.24 -4.49
C GLN A 135 18.09 -23.41 -5.76
N ASP A 136 19.40 -23.17 -5.68
CA ASP A 136 20.30 -23.33 -6.84
C ASP A 136 20.83 -24.75 -7.07
N THR A 137 20.42 -25.74 -6.26
CA THR A 137 20.63 -27.18 -6.54
C THR A 137 19.47 -27.86 -7.28
N GLY A 138 18.44 -27.11 -7.66
CA GLY A 138 17.20 -27.65 -8.23
C GLY A 138 17.12 -27.73 -9.75
N LYS A 139 18.19 -28.14 -10.47
CA LYS A 139 18.11 -28.51 -11.91
C LYS A 139 19.33 -29.27 -12.44
N SER A 140 19.72 -30.37 -11.80
CA SER A 140 20.38 -31.48 -12.50
C SER A 140 20.25 -32.78 -11.70
N GLN A 141 19.57 -33.76 -12.30
CA GLN A 141 19.73 -35.21 -12.18
C GLN A 141 19.60 -35.88 -10.79
N GLN A 142 18.73 -36.91 -10.79
CA GLN A 142 18.56 -38.08 -9.90
C GLN A 142 19.35 -38.19 -8.57
N PRO A 143 18.70 -38.71 -7.50
CA PRO A 143 19.36 -38.93 -6.22
C PRO A 143 20.32 -40.13 -6.27
N ASP A 144 21.62 -39.86 -6.13
CA ASP A 144 22.63 -40.90 -5.89
C ASP A 144 22.59 -41.33 -4.42
N GLU A 145 21.77 -42.34 -4.12
CA GLU A 145 21.73 -43.04 -2.81
C GLU A 145 23.04 -43.79 -2.48
N ILE A 146 24.02 -43.76 -3.38
CA ILE A 146 25.30 -44.49 -3.28
C ILE A 146 26.36 -43.68 -2.51
N SER A 147 26.27 -42.34 -2.52
CA SER A 147 27.23 -41.48 -1.79
C SER A 147 27.02 -41.47 -0.29
N SER A 148 25.83 -41.82 0.22
CA SER A 148 25.58 -41.97 1.65
C SER A 148 26.01 -43.33 2.21
N LEU A 149 26.32 -44.31 1.36
CA LEU A 149 26.74 -45.66 1.76
C LEU A 149 28.26 -45.81 1.82
N LEU A 150 29.01 -45.01 1.04
CA LEU A 150 30.47 -44.98 1.06
C LEU A 150 31.06 -44.24 2.27
N ASP A 151 30.30 -43.34 2.90
CA ASP A 151 30.74 -42.59 4.08
C ASP A 151 30.55 -43.37 5.42
N LEU A 152 30.05 -44.60 5.34
CA LEU A 152 29.82 -45.49 6.50
C LEU A 152 30.80 -46.68 6.59
N GLU A 153 31.64 -46.91 5.57
CA GLU A 153 32.59 -48.05 5.54
C GLU A 153 34.02 -47.66 5.98
N GLU A 154 34.36 -46.38 6.03
CA GLU A 154 35.71 -45.90 6.41
C GLU A 154 35.82 -45.47 7.90
N GLY A 155 35.05 -46.12 8.77
CA GLY A 155 34.97 -45.79 10.20
C GLY A 155 35.14 -46.97 11.16
N LYS A 156 35.68 -48.10 10.69
CA LYS A 156 35.76 -49.34 11.50
C LYS A 156 37.18 -49.84 11.69
N ASN A 157 38.05 -49.02 12.29
CA ASN A 157 39.24 -49.48 13.01
C ASN A 157 39.62 -48.46 14.09
N VAL A 158 39.12 -48.69 15.31
CA VAL A 158 39.80 -48.59 16.62
C VAL A 158 38.68 -48.52 17.66
N ALA A 159 38.27 -49.70 18.12
CA ALA A 159 37.70 -49.81 19.45
C ALA A 159 38.80 -49.47 20.47
N THR A 160 38.44 -48.67 21.49
CA THR A 160 38.59 -48.96 22.94
C THR A 160 38.95 -47.69 23.73
N ARG A 161 37.97 -47.00 24.32
CA ARG A 161 37.85 -46.80 25.78
C ARG A 161 36.74 -45.83 26.14
N LYS A 162 35.97 -46.28 27.14
CA LYS A 162 34.94 -45.54 27.86
C LYS A 162 35.52 -44.36 28.66
N GLN A 163 34.59 -43.46 28.99
CA GLN A 163 34.45 -42.70 30.24
C GLN A 163 34.94 -41.24 30.32
N LYS A 164 33.91 -40.36 30.45
CA LYS A 164 33.67 -39.45 31.59
C LYS A 164 34.37 -38.07 31.57
N GLN A 165 33.53 -37.05 31.33
CA GLN A 165 33.33 -35.88 32.21
C GLN A 165 34.58 -35.25 32.84
N GLN A 166 34.91 -34.01 32.44
CA GLN A 166 34.98 -32.82 33.30
C GLN A 166 35.94 -31.75 32.76
N THR A 167 35.38 -30.53 32.65
CA THR A 167 36.01 -29.23 32.96
C THR A 167 37.52 -29.14 32.97
N THR A 168 38.10 -28.35 32.07
CA THR A 168 39.16 -27.41 32.42
C THR A 168 39.13 -26.19 31.49
N THR A 169 39.00 -25.05 32.13
CA THR A 169 39.31 -23.70 31.66
C THR A 169 40.64 -23.62 30.91
N THR A 170 40.66 -23.00 29.74
CA THR A 170 41.78 -22.17 29.29
C THR A 170 41.28 -21.12 28.29
N THR A 171 41.45 -19.87 28.70
CA THR A 171 41.29 -18.61 27.98
C THR A 171 41.96 -18.62 26.60
N THR A 172 41.16 -18.37 25.56
CA THR A 172 41.61 -17.63 24.36
C THR A 172 40.41 -16.90 23.78
N THR A 173 40.57 -15.59 23.62
CA THR A 173 39.58 -14.62 23.16
C THR A 173 39.09 -14.96 21.75
N THR A 174 37.90 -15.53 21.63
CA THR A 174 37.17 -15.68 20.37
C THR A 174 35.81 -15.03 20.52
N LEU A 175 35.50 -14.05 19.66
CA LEU A 175 34.17 -13.45 19.56
C LEU A 175 33.11 -14.56 19.54
N PRO A 176 31.97 -14.42 20.24
CA PRO A 176 30.89 -15.39 20.16
C PRO A 176 30.35 -15.37 18.73
N ARG A 177 30.56 -16.47 18.00
CA ARG A 177 29.98 -16.68 16.66
C ARG A 177 28.47 -16.48 16.75
N LYS A 178 27.94 -15.42 16.12
CA LYS A 178 26.52 -15.11 16.18
C LYS A 178 25.73 -16.24 15.52
N THR A 179 24.59 -16.59 16.09
CA THR A 179 23.67 -17.54 15.43
C THR A 179 23.05 -16.88 14.19
N PRO A 180 22.65 -17.65 13.16
CA PRO A 180 22.02 -17.08 11.97
C PRO A 180 20.79 -16.23 12.31
N GLU A 181 20.03 -16.59 13.33
CA GLU A 181 18.89 -15.80 13.85
C GLU A 181 19.34 -14.45 14.43
N GLN A 182 20.47 -14.40 15.15
CA GLN A 182 21.01 -13.15 15.67
C GLN A 182 21.48 -12.23 14.55
N ILE A 183 22.05 -12.77 13.47
CA ILE A 183 22.45 -12.00 12.29
C ILE A 183 21.21 -11.39 11.62
N ILE A 184 20.14 -12.17 11.46
CA ILE A 184 18.84 -11.71 10.94
C ILE A 184 18.27 -10.59 11.81
N ASP A 185 18.24 -10.81 13.13
CA ASP A 185 17.71 -9.82 14.07
C ASP A 185 18.55 -8.53 14.08
N GLN A 186 19.88 -8.63 13.92
CA GLN A 186 20.76 -7.47 13.78
C GLN A 186 20.50 -6.69 12.48
N LEU A 187 20.31 -7.40 11.36
CA LEU A 187 19.96 -6.77 10.08
C LEU A 187 18.61 -6.05 10.18
N CYS A 188 17.58 -6.72 10.68
CA CYS A 188 16.25 -6.15 10.92
C CYS A 188 16.30 -4.92 11.83
N LYS A 189 17.03 -4.98 12.94
CA LYS A 189 17.21 -3.85 13.86
C LYS A 189 17.95 -2.69 13.21
N SER A 190 19.00 -2.97 12.44
CA SER A 190 19.79 -1.93 11.77
C SER A 190 18.94 -1.17 10.74
N VAL A 191 18.19 -1.91 9.92
CA VAL A 191 17.26 -1.38 8.92
C VAL A 191 16.11 -0.62 9.57
N HIS A 192 15.51 -1.16 10.63
CA HIS A 192 14.45 -0.48 11.38
C HIS A 192 14.94 0.84 11.98
N ASN A 193 16.06 0.80 12.72
CA ASN A 193 16.62 1.99 13.32
C ASN A 193 16.95 3.07 12.26
N LEU A 194 17.35 2.69 11.04
CA LEU A 194 17.70 3.63 9.97
C LEU A 194 16.49 4.41 9.48
N LEU A 195 15.33 3.73 9.39
CA LEU A 195 14.11 4.38 8.94
C LEU A 195 13.37 5.11 10.05
N THR A 196 13.59 4.74 11.31
CA THR A 196 13.01 5.42 12.47
C THR A 196 13.66 6.79 12.71
N ASP A 197 14.91 7.01 12.30
CA ASP A 197 15.63 8.28 12.51
C ASP A 197 14.93 9.48 11.85
N GLU A 198 14.72 10.57 12.58
CA GLU A 198 14.01 11.77 12.11
C GLU A 198 14.63 12.40 10.84
N LYS A 199 15.94 12.23 10.65
CA LYS A 199 16.71 12.80 9.52
C LYS A 199 16.46 12.11 8.18
N VAL A 200 15.97 10.88 8.18
CA VAL A 200 15.84 10.05 6.98
C VAL A 200 14.44 10.21 6.39
N PHE A 201 14.33 10.64 5.14
CA PHE A 201 13.05 10.62 4.43
C PHE A 201 12.68 9.20 4.01
N ILE A 202 11.47 8.75 4.37
CA ILE A 202 10.96 7.44 3.97
C ILE A 202 10.35 7.57 2.57
N SER A 203 11.14 7.24 1.55
CA SER A 203 10.66 7.12 0.17
C SER A 203 9.73 5.89 0.00
N PRO A 204 8.75 5.91 -0.93
CA PRO A 204 7.94 4.73 -1.25
C PRO A 204 8.78 3.51 -1.67
N GLU A 205 9.92 3.74 -2.33
CA GLU A 205 10.86 2.68 -2.71
C GLU A 205 11.58 2.08 -1.51
N ALA A 206 11.98 2.94 -0.56
CA ALA A 206 12.57 2.51 0.71
C ALA A 206 11.58 1.68 1.53
N LEU A 207 10.31 2.10 1.60
CA LEU A 207 9.24 1.33 2.24
C LEU A 207 9.04 -0.04 1.56
N THR A 208 9.09 -0.09 0.24
CA THR A 208 8.97 -1.34 -0.52
C THR A 208 10.11 -2.30 -0.17
N CYS A 209 11.35 -1.83 -0.18
CA CYS A 209 12.51 -2.66 0.18
C CYS A 209 12.41 -3.14 1.63
N TYR A 210 12.06 -2.25 2.57
CA TYR A 210 11.85 -2.60 3.98
C TYR A 210 10.82 -3.72 4.16
N THR A 211 9.64 -3.55 3.57
CA THR A 211 8.57 -4.54 3.71
C THR A 211 8.96 -5.89 3.14
N LYS A 212 9.64 -5.93 1.99
CA LYS A 212 10.15 -7.16 1.39
C LYS A 212 11.19 -7.84 2.27
N ILE A 213 12.18 -7.10 2.79
CA ILE A 213 13.21 -7.64 3.69
C ILE A 213 12.55 -8.31 4.90
N HIS A 214 11.68 -7.60 5.60
CA HIS A 214 11.02 -8.11 6.80
C HIS A 214 10.03 -9.25 6.51
N ALA A 215 9.39 -9.24 5.33
CA ALA A 215 8.52 -10.33 4.90
C ALA A 215 9.32 -11.61 4.61
N MET A 216 10.46 -11.50 3.93
CA MET A 216 11.35 -12.62 3.63
C MET A 216 11.97 -13.21 4.89
N LEU A 217 12.37 -12.36 5.83
CA LEU A 217 12.95 -12.76 7.11
C LEU A 217 11.90 -13.22 8.15
N LYS A 218 10.61 -13.17 7.80
CA LYS A 218 9.48 -13.55 8.67
C LYS A 218 9.51 -12.85 10.03
N ARG A 219 9.83 -11.55 10.07
CA ARG A 219 9.86 -10.70 11.28
C ARG A 219 8.97 -9.46 11.12
N PRO A 220 7.65 -9.57 11.36
CA PRO A 220 6.67 -8.52 11.10
C PRO A 220 6.42 -7.57 12.29
N ASP A 221 7.06 -7.79 13.45
CA ASP A 221 6.79 -7.06 14.72
C ASP A 221 6.76 -5.53 14.56
N HIS A 222 7.62 -5.00 13.67
CA HIS A 222 7.79 -3.56 13.48
C HIS A 222 7.02 -2.99 12.27
N PHE A 223 6.10 -3.73 11.65
CA PHE A 223 5.32 -3.21 10.52
C PHE A 223 4.35 -2.09 10.88
N PRO A 224 3.52 -2.20 11.94
CA PRO A 224 2.58 -1.13 12.27
C PRO A 224 3.28 0.20 12.56
N GLU A 225 4.43 0.14 13.24
CA GLU A 225 5.24 1.30 13.58
C GLU A 225 5.77 2.01 12.33
N ILE A 226 6.38 1.28 11.39
CA ILE A 226 6.93 1.92 10.18
C ILE A 226 5.83 2.51 9.30
N PHE A 227 4.65 1.86 9.20
CA PHE A 227 3.53 2.38 8.42
C PHE A 227 2.94 3.63 9.06
N HIS A 228 2.87 3.66 10.39
CA HIS A 228 2.47 4.85 11.14
C HIS A 228 3.48 6.00 10.94
N LEU A 229 4.79 5.71 10.99
CA LEU A 229 5.85 6.69 10.74
C LEU A 229 5.80 7.20 9.29
N TYR A 230 5.61 6.35 8.29
CA TYR A 230 5.49 6.76 6.89
C TYR A 230 4.40 7.84 6.68
N ALA A 231 3.29 7.75 7.42
CA ALA A 231 2.21 8.73 7.34
C ALA A 231 2.49 10.01 8.15
N ASN A 232 3.12 9.89 9.32
CA ASN A 232 3.22 10.96 10.32
C ASN A 232 4.59 11.61 10.45
N LYS A 233 5.62 11.09 9.77
CA LYS A 233 6.99 11.62 9.87
C LYS A 233 7.12 12.98 9.18
N PRO A 234 7.79 13.96 9.81
CA PRO A 234 8.12 15.22 9.15
C PRO A 234 9.12 14.96 8.01
N VAL A 235 8.97 15.65 6.89
CA VAL A 235 9.84 15.48 5.72
C VAL A 235 11.00 16.46 5.84
N PRO A 236 12.26 16.01 5.97
CA PRO A 236 13.41 16.89 5.96
C PRO A 236 13.60 17.50 4.56
N GLU A 237 13.88 18.79 4.51
CA GLU A 237 14.21 19.51 3.27
C GLU A 237 15.67 19.19 2.89
N GLU A 238 15.86 18.56 1.74
CA GLU A 238 17.18 18.18 1.21
C GLU A 238 18.10 19.40 1.13
N ASN A 239 19.35 19.24 1.57
CA ASN A 239 20.42 20.25 1.48
C ASN A 239 20.17 21.57 2.26
N SER A 240 19.29 21.58 3.27
CA SER A 240 19.12 22.73 4.16
C SER A 240 20.02 22.64 5.40
N SER A 241 20.81 23.69 5.65
CA SER A 241 21.54 23.89 6.90
C SER A 241 21.06 25.19 7.57
N PRO A 242 20.33 25.14 8.70
CA PRO A 242 19.92 23.98 9.50
C PRO A 242 18.78 23.16 8.86
N VAL A 243 18.67 21.87 9.23
CA VAL A 243 17.64 20.94 8.71
C VAL A 243 16.25 21.52 8.93
N ARG A 244 15.59 21.91 7.84
CA ARG A 244 14.20 22.36 7.89
C ARG A 244 13.29 21.16 7.71
N TYR A 245 12.33 21.04 8.60
CA TYR A 245 11.33 19.98 8.54
C TYR A 245 10.02 20.52 8.00
N HIS A 246 9.48 19.87 6.99
CA HIS A 246 8.11 20.08 6.57
C HIS A 246 7.16 19.29 7.45
N LYS A 247 6.06 19.96 7.86
CA LYS A 247 4.99 19.34 8.63
C LYS A 247 4.43 18.11 7.91
N ALA A 248 4.35 16.99 8.62
CA ALA A 248 3.77 15.76 8.12
C ALA A 248 2.33 15.97 7.59
N LYS A 249 2.02 15.31 6.47
CA LYS A 249 0.70 15.36 5.85
C LYS A 249 0.06 13.96 5.84
N PRO A 250 -0.43 13.46 7.00
CA PRO A 250 -0.96 12.10 7.14
C PRO A 250 -2.27 11.86 6.37
N LYS A 251 -2.87 12.91 5.80
CA LYS A 251 -4.07 12.83 4.96
C LYS A 251 -3.75 13.01 3.46
N SER A 252 -2.48 13.04 3.08
CA SER A 252 -2.06 13.18 1.69
C SER A 252 -2.14 11.84 0.94
N ILE A 253 -2.30 11.88 -0.38
CA ILE A 253 -2.33 10.67 -1.22
C ILE A 253 -0.94 10.02 -1.28
N ASN A 254 0.13 10.81 -1.24
CA ASN A 254 1.50 10.31 -1.32
C ASN A 254 1.91 9.52 -0.06
N SER A 255 1.29 9.83 1.08
CA SER A 255 1.48 9.11 2.34
C SER A 255 0.67 7.81 2.46
N SER A 256 -0.02 7.37 1.40
CA SER A 256 -0.76 6.10 1.45
C SER A 256 0.18 4.91 1.25
N VAL A 257 0.08 3.91 2.12
CA VAL A 257 0.75 2.62 1.91
C VAL A 257 0.10 1.90 0.71
N PRO A 258 0.89 1.38 -0.25
CA PRO A 258 0.36 0.57 -1.35
C PRO A 258 -0.30 -0.72 -0.87
N VAL A 259 -1.37 -1.14 -1.54
CA VAL A 259 -2.14 -2.36 -1.21
C VAL A 259 -1.24 -3.60 -1.20
N GLU A 260 -0.41 -3.76 -2.23
CA GLU A 260 0.50 -4.91 -2.36
C GLU A 260 1.44 -5.05 -1.16
N LEU A 261 1.96 -3.95 -0.61
CA LEU A 261 2.82 -3.99 0.57
C LEU A 261 2.04 -4.34 1.83
N ALA A 262 0.83 -3.83 1.96
CA ALA A 262 -0.05 -4.13 3.08
C ALA A 262 -0.47 -5.61 3.08
N ASP A 263 -0.78 -6.17 1.91
CA ASP A 263 -1.14 -7.59 1.77
C ASP A 263 0.03 -8.52 2.11
N MET A 264 1.25 -8.21 1.65
CA MET A 264 2.46 -8.97 2.02
C MET A 264 2.71 -8.93 3.52
N ALA A 265 2.59 -7.75 4.15
CA ALA A 265 2.77 -7.62 5.59
C ALA A 265 1.69 -8.41 6.35
N LEU A 266 0.45 -8.38 5.87
CA LEU A 266 -0.68 -9.12 6.42
C LEU A 266 -0.47 -10.63 6.30
N ASP A 267 0.02 -11.13 5.17
CA ASP A 267 0.30 -12.56 4.95
C ASP A 267 1.36 -13.10 5.91
N VAL A 268 2.42 -12.33 6.13
CA VAL A 268 3.49 -12.71 7.08
C VAL A 268 2.96 -12.72 8.51
N ALA A 269 2.13 -11.74 8.86
CA ALA A 269 1.49 -11.66 10.17
C ALA A 269 0.49 -12.80 10.42
N ILE A 270 -0.31 -13.15 9.41
CA ILE A 270 -1.21 -14.31 9.43
C ILE A 270 -0.40 -15.60 9.63
N ALA A 271 0.72 -15.76 8.92
CA ALA A 271 1.57 -16.94 9.03
C ALA A 271 2.16 -17.12 10.44
N GLN A 272 2.43 -16.01 11.15
CA GLN A 272 2.87 -16.03 12.53
C GLN A 272 1.76 -16.23 13.57
N ARG A 273 0.48 -16.24 13.16
CA ARG A 273 -0.68 -16.42 14.05
C ARG A 273 -0.74 -15.39 15.20
N ASN A 274 -0.29 -14.15 14.94
CA ASN A 274 -0.42 -13.07 15.91
C ASN A 274 -1.58 -12.13 15.53
N LEU A 275 -2.73 -12.29 16.19
CA LEU A 275 -3.93 -11.51 15.88
C LEU A 275 -3.73 -10.01 16.16
N SER A 276 -3.12 -9.67 17.30
CA SER A 276 -2.91 -8.28 17.70
C SER A 276 -2.11 -7.49 16.66
N LEU A 277 -1.08 -8.13 16.09
CA LEU A 277 -0.24 -7.55 15.06
C LEU A 277 -1.00 -7.38 13.73
N VAL A 278 -1.80 -8.37 13.35
CA VAL A 278 -2.66 -8.30 12.17
C VAL A 278 -3.63 -7.12 12.25
N LEU A 279 -4.32 -6.96 13.37
CA LEU A 279 -5.25 -5.85 13.59
C LEU A 279 -4.53 -4.49 13.53
N ALA A 280 -3.34 -4.40 14.12
CA ALA A 280 -2.51 -3.20 14.08
C ALA A 280 -2.03 -2.85 12.65
N ILE A 281 -1.70 -3.85 11.82
CA ILE A 281 -1.37 -3.63 10.40
C ILE A 281 -2.58 -3.07 9.66
N ILE A 282 -3.77 -3.66 9.85
CA ILE A 282 -4.99 -3.19 9.16
C ILE A 282 -5.32 -1.74 9.54
N ASP A 283 -5.13 -1.38 10.81
CA ASP A 283 -5.37 -0.03 11.30
C ASP A 283 -4.38 1.01 10.77
N THR A 284 -3.11 0.63 10.62
CA THR A 284 -2.05 1.53 10.13
C THR A 284 -1.98 1.61 8.60
N THR A 285 -2.66 0.71 7.87
CA THR A 285 -2.65 0.66 6.40
C THR A 285 -4.03 1.02 5.80
N PHE A 286 -4.97 0.07 5.78
CA PHE A 286 -6.27 0.18 5.10
C PHE A 286 -7.23 1.17 5.78
N SER A 287 -7.19 1.29 7.10
CA SER A 287 -8.04 2.21 7.87
C SER A 287 -7.65 3.69 7.74
N THR A 288 -6.50 4.00 7.12
CA THR A 288 -5.97 5.36 7.10
C THR A 288 -6.74 6.31 6.16
N PRO A 289 -6.87 7.60 6.54
CA PRO A 289 -7.51 8.59 5.67
C PRO A 289 -6.73 8.86 4.38
N ALA A 290 -5.40 8.68 4.41
CA ALA A 290 -4.54 8.74 3.22
C ALA A 290 -4.91 7.65 2.22
N PHE A 291 -5.04 6.39 2.68
CA PHE A 291 -5.41 5.26 1.85
C PHE A 291 -6.78 5.44 1.18
N ARG A 292 -7.79 5.89 1.94
CA ARG A 292 -9.13 6.15 1.38
C ARG A 292 -9.11 7.21 0.28
N ARG A 293 -8.32 8.28 0.43
CA ARG A 293 -8.16 9.32 -0.58
C ARG A 293 -7.38 8.81 -1.80
N ALA A 294 -6.33 8.03 -1.58
CA ALA A 294 -5.57 7.39 -2.64
C ALA A 294 -6.43 6.41 -3.44
N LYS A 295 -7.34 5.66 -2.78
CA LYS A 295 -8.33 4.80 -3.43
C LYS A 295 -9.27 5.61 -4.31
N VAL A 296 -9.85 6.71 -3.81
CA VAL A 296 -10.69 7.61 -4.61
C VAL A 296 -9.92 8.10 -5.84
N PHE A 297 -8.68 8.55 -5.66
CA PHE A 297 -7.88 9.02 -6.78
C PHE A 297 -7.56 7.91 -7.79
N LYS A 298 -7.11 6.73 -7.36
CA LYS A 298 -6.72 5.65 -8.27
C LYS A 298 -7.91 4.96 -8.94
N ARG A 299 -9.00 4.70 -8.21
CA ARG A 299 -10.15 3.93 -8.68
C ARG A 299 -11.28 4.79 -9.24
N ALA A 300 -11.46 6.03 -8.76
CA ALA A 300 -12.52 6.91 -9.25
C ALA A 300 -12.04 7.94 -10.29
N ALA A 301 -10.74 8.27 -10.38
CA ALA A 301 -10.31 9.29 -11.35
C ALA A 301 -10.55 8.89 -12.81
N VAL A 302 -10.32 7.61 -13.17
CA VAL A 302 -10.55 7.12 -14.53
C VAL A 302 -12.04 7.21 -14.93
N PRO A 303 -12.99 6.62 -14.17
CA PRO A 303 -14.40 6.71 -14.53
C PRO A 303 -14.95 8.14 -14.45
N LEU A 304 -14.55 8.92 -13.44
CA LEU A 304 -14.97 10.33 -13.34
C LEU A 304 -14.41 11.19 -14.49
N GLY A 305 -13.17 10.93 -14.91
CA GLY A 305 -12.56 11.57 -16.07
C GLY A 305 -13.33 11.26 -17.36
N GLY A 306 -13.76 10.00 -17.55
CA GLY A 306 -14.60 9.60 -18.67
C GLY A 306 -15.96 10.32 -18.69
N ILE A 307 -16.62 10.41 -17.53
CA ILE A 307 -17.90 11.12 -17.39
C ILE A 307 -17.73 12.62 -17.65
N ALA A 308 -16.65 13.23 -17.17
CA ALA A 308 -16.38 14.65 -17.39
C ALA A 308 -16.11 14.98 -18.87
N ALA A 309 -15.47 14.07 -19.60
CA ALA A 309 -15.23 14.22 -21.05
C ALA A 309 -16.45 13.86 -21.91
N ALA A 310 -17.46 13.20 -21.35
CA ALA A 310 -18.61 12.68 -22.09
C ALA A 310 -19.40 13.75 -22.87
N PRO A 311 -19.68 14.97 -22.36
CA PRO A 311 -20.39 15.98 -23.13
C PRO A 311 -19.62 16.44 -24.38
N ALA A 312 -18.29 16.59 -24.28
CA ALA A 312 -17.48 16.94 -25.43
C ALA A 312 -17.49 15.81 -26.48
N ALA A 313 -17.33 14.56 -26.04
CA ALA A 313 -17.40 13.40 -26.93
C ALA A 313 -18.78 13.28 -27.60
N CYS A 314 -19.87 13.38 -26.84
CA CYS A 314 -21.23 13.34 -27.37
C CYS A 314 -21.48 14.46 -28.38
N TYR A 315 -20.97 15.67 -28.15
CA TYR A 315 -21.10 16.77 -29.08
C TYR A 315 -20.36 16.52 -30.40
N THR A 316 -19.14 15.97 -30.34
CA THR A 316 -18.38 15.62 -31.55
C THR A 316 -19.06 14.50 -32.35
N LEU A 317 -19.57 13.47 -31.67
CA LEU A 317 -20.31 12.37 -32.30
C LEU A 317 -21.62 12.86 -32.90
N ALA A 318 -22.36 13.72 -32.20
CA ALA A 318 -23.58 14.34 -32.71
C ALA A 318 -23.32 15.22 -33.94
N SER A 319 -22.22 15.98 -33.94
CA SER A 319 -21.80 16.83 -35.06
C SER A 319 -21.39 16.02 -36.29
N TRP A 320 -20.83 14.82 -36.10
CA TRP A 320 -20.58 13.89 -37.20
C TRP A 320 -21.88 13.24 -37.69
N ALA A 321 -22.72 12.77 -36.77
CA ALA A 321 -23.98 12.10 -37.10
C ALA A 321 -24.96 13.01 -37.87
N SER A 322 -24.96 14.32 -37.59
CA SER A 322 -25.80 15.27 -38.33
C SER A 322 -25.43 15.38 -39.81
N THR A 323 -24.19 15.06 -40.21
CA THR A 323 -23.78 15.07 -41.62
C THR A 323 -24.34 13.89 -42.43
N LEU A 324 -24.81 12.85 -41.75
CA LEU A 324 -25.38 11.64 -42.37
C LEU A 324 -26.87 11.80 -42.70
N GLN A 325 -27.53 12.83 -42.17
CA GLN A 325 -28.96 13.07 -42.36
C GLN A 325 -29.20 14.32 -43.22
N ASN A 326 -30.07 14.22 -44.23
CA ASN A 326 -30.48 15.35 -45.09
C ASN A 326 -31.91 15.85 -44.83
N THR A 327 -32.64 15.26 -43.88
CA THR A 327 -34.06 15.53 -43.62
C THR A 327 -34.32 16.62 -42.58
N MET A 328 -33.34 17.04 -41.80
CA MET A 328 -33.47 18.05 -40.74
C MET A 328 -32.34 19.08 -40.82
N ASP A 329 -32.59 20.28 -40.30
CA ASP A 329 -31.57 21.31 -40.19
C ASP A 329 -30.42 20.83 -39.28
N PRO A 330 -29.14 20.98 -39.66
CA PRO A 330 -28.00 20.48 -38.89
C PRO A 330 -27.99 20.91 -37.42
N SER A 331 -28.51 22.09 -37.10
CA SER A 331 -28.60 22.57 -35.71
C SER A 331 -29.57 21.73 -34.86
N THR A 332 -30.72 21.37 -35.42
CA THR A 332 -31.72 20.53 -34.76
C THR A 332 -31.29 19.07 -34.67
N ALA A 333 -30.67 18.54 -35.72
CA ALA A 333 -30.17 17.17 -35.76
C ALA A 333 -29.06 16.95 -34.73
N THR A 334 -28.10 17.87 -34.63
CA THR A 334 -27.04 17.82 -33.61
C THR A 334 -27.60 17.95 -32.20
N GLY A 335 -28.57 18.84 -31.97
CA GLY A 335 -29.22 19.00 -30.67
C GLY A 335 -29.93 17.74 -30.18
N ILE A 336 -30.70 17.09 -31.05
CA ILE A 336 -31.41 15.84 -30.73
C ILE A 336 -30.41 14.70 -30.49
N ALA A 337 -29.42 14.52 -31.37
CA ALA A 337 -28.42 13.47 -31.24
C ALA A 337 -27.55 13.65 -29.98
N PHE A 338 -27.18 14.89 -29.66
CA PHE A 338 -26.45 15.23 -28.44
C PHE A 338 -27.27 14.94 -27.18
N ALA A 339 -28.54 15.37 -27.15
CA ALA A 339 -29.44 15.10 -26.04
C ALA A 339 -29.67 13.59 -25.83
N ALA A 340 -29.87 12.84 -26.92
CA ALA A 340 -30.00 11.39 -26.88
C ALA A 340 -28.71 10.70 -26.38
N GLY A 341 -27.55 11.13 -26.87
CA GLY A 341 -26.25 10.61 -26.43
C GLY A 341 -25.98 10.88 -24.95
N LEU A 342 -26.24 12.10 -24.48
CA LEU A 342 -26.12 12.44 -23.06
C LEU A 342 -27.11 11.66 -22.18
N ALA A 343 -28.35 11.50 -22.62
CA ALA A 343 -29.34 10.71 -21.89
C ALA A 343 -28.91 9.24 -21.78
N TYR A 344 -28.40 8.66 -22.86
CA TYR A 344 -27.87 7.29 -22.86
C TYR A 344 -26.67 7.14 -21.91
N VAL A 345 -25.67 8.01 -22.03
CA VAL A 345 -24.50 7.99 -21.14
C VAL A 345 -24.89 8.21 -19.69
N GLY A 346 -25.79 9.16 -19.40
CA GLY A 346 -26.32 9.39 -18.05
C GLY A 346 -27.04 8.16 -17.49
N GLY A 347 -27.88 7.51 -18.31
CA GLY A 347 -28.56 6.27 -17.96
C GLY A 347 -27.57 5.14 -17.63
N VAL A 348 -26.66 4.83 -18.54
CA VAL A 348 -25.69 3.74 -18.37
C VAL A 348 -24.73 4.00 -17.20
N THR A 349 -24.26 5.24 -17.03
CA THR A 349 -23.37 5.59 -15.91
C THR A 349 -24.06 5.46 -14.57
N SER A 350 -25.34 5.84 -14.45
CA SER A 350 -26.09 5.67 -13.20
C SER A 350 -26.26 4.20 -12.81
N VAL A 351 -26.58 3.33 -13.77
CA VAL A 351 -26.63 1.87 -13.57
C VAL A 351 -25.26 1.30 -13.22
N GLY A 352 -24.20 1.76 -13.89
CA GLY A 352 -22.82 1.33 -13.60
C GLY A 352 -22.36 1.71 -12.19
N VAL A 353 -22.70 2.91 -11.72
CA VAL A 353 -22.41 3.35 -10.34
C VAL A 353 -23.15 2.45 -9.35
N LEU A 354 -24.43 2.16 -9.58
CA LEU A 354 -25.19 1.22 -8.75
C LEU A 354 -24.49 -0.15 -8.72
N ALA A 355 -24.21 -0.74 -9.88
CA ALA A 355 -23.55 -2.04 -9.98
C ALA A 355 -22.22 -2.11 -9.20
N ILE A 356 -21.34 -1.10 -9.35
CA ILE A 356 -20.05 -1.06 -8.64
C ILE A 356 -20.26 -0.91 -7.13
N THR A 357 -21.26 -0.14 -6.70
CA THR A 357 -21.51 0.09 -5.27
C THR A 357 -22.31 -1.03 -4.59
N THR A 358 -22.99 -1.87 -5.36
CA THR A 358 -23.78 -2.99 -4.86
C THR A 358 -23.12 -4.36 -5.06
N ALA A 359 -22.01 -4.45 -5.81
CA ALA A 359 -21.29 -5.69 -6.03
C ALA A 359 -20.88 -6.34 -4.70
N ASN A 360 -21.31 -7.58 -4.48
CA ASN A 360 -21.16 -8.31 -3.21
C ASN A 360 -20.40 -9.64 -3.34
N ASP A 361 -19.96 -10.00 -4.55
CA ASP A 361 -19.43 -11.35 -4.88
C ASP A 361 -18.11 -11.69 -4.16
N GLN A 362 -17.45 -10.68 -3.61
CA GLN A 362 -16.17 -10.80 -2.90
C GLN A 362 -16.33 -10.96 -1.37
N MET A 363 -17.56 -11.05 -0.84
CA MET A 363 -17.81 -11.20 0.60
C MET A 363 -18.03 -12.68 0.93
N GLU A 364 -17.05 -13.31 1.58
CA GLU A 364 -17.17 -14.71 2.00
C GLU A 364 -17.66 -14.83 3.44
N ARG A 365 -16.89 -14.31 4.40
CA ARG A 365 -17.20 -14.40 5.84
C ARG A 365 -17.61 -13.06 6.42
N VAL A 366 -16.93 -11.99 6.01
CA VAL A 366 -17.16 -10.64 6.55
C VAL A 366 -18.08 -9.86 5.62
N THR A 367 -19.24 -9.47 6.13
CA THR A 367 -20.28 -8.73 5.42
C THR A 367 -20.57 -7.38 6.06
N TRP A 368 -21.21 -6.45 5.34
CA TRP A 368 -21.59 -5.16 5.90
C TRP A 368 -22.82 -5.27 6.80
N GLN A 369 -22.80 -4.55 7.94
CA GLN A 369 -23.98 -4.41 8.78
C GLN A 369 -25.11 -3.67 8.00
N PRO A 370 -26.38 -4.07 8.16
CA PRO A 370 -27.50 -3.30 7.62
C PRO A 370 -27.45 -1.84 8.11
N GLY A 371 -27.78 -0.89 7.23
CA GLY A 371 -27.73 0.55 7.52
C GLY A 371 -26.42 1.25 7.13
N VAL A 372 -25.34 0.54 6.83
CA VAL A 372 -24.10 1.18 6.32
C VAL A 372 -24.33 1.72 4.90
N PRO A 373 -24.11 3.03 4.65
CA PRO A 373 -24.35 3.63 3.34
C PRO A 373 -23.34 3.15 2.28
N LEU A 374 -23.80 3.01 1.03
CA LEU A 374 -23.01 2.46 -0.09
C LEU A 374 -21.65 3.15 -0.30
N ARG A 375 -21.57 4.48 -0.12
CA ARG A 375 -20.31 5.22 -0.23
C ARG A 375 -19.25 4.77 0.78
N HIS A 376 -19.67 4.42 2.00
CA HIS A 376 -18.75 3.96 3.04
C HIS A 376 -18.35 2.51 2.82
N ARG A 377 -19.23 1.69 2.25
CA ARG A 377 -18.90 0.32 1.84
C ARG A 377 -17.79 0.35 0.79
N TRP A 378 -18.01 1.10 -0.29
CA TRP A 378 -17.01 1.22 -1.36
C TRP A 378 -15.67 1.79 -0.87
N ALA A 379 -15.69 2.84 -0.03
CA ALA A 379 -14.46 3.44 0.48
C ALA A 379 -13.66 2.53 1.42
N ARG A 380 -14.34 1.66 2.18
CA ARG A 380 -13.75 0.72 3.15
C ARG A 380 -13.71 -0.73 2.65
N GLU A 381 -13.95 -0.95 1.37
CA GLU A 381 -14.01 -2.32 0.82
C GLU A 381 -12.69 -3.08 0.97
N GLU A 382 -11.54 -2.41 0.86
CA GLU A 382 -10.23 -3.06 1.06
C GLU A 382 -10.01 -3.42 2.55
N GLU A 383 -10.50 -2.57 3.46
CA GLU A 383 -10.48 -2.83 4.91
C GLU A 383 -11.32 -4.08 5.22
N ARG A 384 -12.52 -4.20 4.62
CA ARG A 384 -13.35 -5.41 4.73
C ARG A 384 -12.67 -6.64 4.15
N ALA A 385 -12.10 -6.55 2.94
CA ALA A 385 -11.42 -7.66 2.29
C ALA A 385 -10.21 -8.16 3.12
N ALA A 386 -9.48 -7.25 3.77
CA ALA A 386 -8.41 -7.63 4.71
C ALA A 386 -8.97 -8.41 5.92
N PHE A 387 -10.07 -7.97 6.53
CA PHE A 387 -10.72 -8.72 7.61
C PHE A 387 -11.25 -10.07 7.14
N ASP A 388 -11.75 -10.16 5.92
CA ASP A 388 -12.25 -11.42 5.33
C ASP A 388 -11.10 -12.43 5.19
N LYS A 389 -9.95 -11.99 4.69
CA LYS A 389 -8.73 -12.80 4.60
C LYS A 389 -8.26 -13.29 5.96
N VAL A 390 -8.31 -12.44 6.97
CA VAL A 390 -7.97 -12.79 8.37
C VAL A 390 -8.97 -13.79 8.93
N ALA A 391 -10.27 -13.57 8.74
CA ALA A 391 -11.32 -14.49 9.17
C ALA A 391 -11.16 -15.88 8.51
N LEU A 392 -10.83 -15.94 7.22
CA LEU A 392 -10.56 -17.19 6.50
C LEU A 392 -9.31 -17.92 7.02
N ALA A 393 -8.31 -17.19 7.51
CA ALA A 393 -7.09 -17.79 8.03
C ALA A 393 -7.21 -18.25 9.50
N TRP A 394 -7.97 -17.53 10.32
CA TRP A 394 -8.16 -17.84 11.74
C TRP A 394 -9.22 -18.90 11.99
N GLY A 395 -10.33 -18.88 11.27
CA GLY A 395 -11.39 -19.85 11.47
C GLY A 395 -11.28 -21.09 10.57
N PHE A 396 -12.31 -21.92 10.63
CA PHE A 396 -12.42 -23.15 9.85
C PHE A 396 -12.57 -22.83 8.36
N LYS A 397 -11.79 -23.56 7.56
CA LYS A 397 -11.90 -23.52 6.09
C LYS A 397 -13.22 -24.15 5.63
N ASP A 398 -13.64 -25.20 6.32
CA ASP A 398 -14.83 -25.98 5.99
C ASP A 398 -16.10 -25.20 6.27
N ILE A 399 -16.91 -25.05 5.23
CA ILE A 399 -18.13 -24.23 5.25
C ILE A 399 -19.13 -24.70 6.31
N TYR A 400 -19.23 -26.01 6.56
CA TYR A 400 -20.17 -26.60 7.53
C TYR A 400 -19.76 -26.43 8.99
N MET A 401 -18.49 -26.14 9.25
CA MET A 401 -17.98 -25.89 10.61
C MET A 401 -17.93 -24.39 10.95
N ARG A 402 -18.20 -23.52 9.97
CA ARG A 402 -18.26 -22.07 10.19
C ARG A 402 -19.41 -21.76 11.15
N GLY A 403 -19.12 -20.95 12.17
CA GLY A 403 -20.08 -20.61 13.22
C GLY A 403 -19.95 -21.43 14.51
N GLU A 404 -19.23 -22.55 14.50
CA GLU A 404 -18.87 -23.33 15.71
C GLU A 404 -17.51 -22.90 16.30
N GLU A 405 -16.94 -21.81 15.78
CA GLU A 405 -15.64 -21.32 16.18
C GLU A 405 -15.72 -20.59 17.52
N GLU A 406 -15.06 -21.15 18.52
CA GLU A 406 -14.94 -20.57 19.86
C GLU A 406 -13.47 -20.30 20.18
N GLY A 407 -13.20 -19.14 20.76
CA GLY A 407 -11.86 -18.76 21.21
C GLY A 407 -11.77 -17.28 21.54
N GLU A 408 -10.87 -16.92 22.45
CA GLU A 408 -10.63 -15.52 22.83
C GLU A 408 -10.19 -14.67 21.63
N GLU A 409 -9.31 -15.22 20.80
CA GLU A 409 -8.87 -14.56 19.55
C GLU A 409 -10.01 -14.42 18.53
N TRP A 410 -10.88 -15.43 18.44
CA TRP A 410 -12.00 -15.39 17.51
C TRP A 410 -13.07 -14.36 17.93
N GLU A 411 -13.41 -14.34 19.22
CA GLU A 411 -14.35 -13.36 19.78
C GLU A 411 -13.79 -11.93 19.74
N SER A 412 -12.50 -11.74 20.00
CA SER A 412 -11.87 -10.42 19.86
C SER A 412 -11.84 -9.93 18.40
N LEU A 413 -11.61 -10.82 17.43
CA LEU A 413 -11.74 -10.49 16.00
C LEU A 413 -13.19 -10.10 15.67
N ARG A 414 -14.17 -10.88 16.16
CA ARG A 414 -15.61 -10.62 15.95
C ARG A 414 -16.03 -9.27 16.53
N GLU A 415 -15.62 -8.96 17.76
CA GLU A 415 -15.88 -7.68 18.41
C GLU A 415 -15.25 -6.52 17.61
N PHE A 416 -13.99 -6.69 17.17
CA PHE A 416 -13.29 -5.67 16.39
C PHE A 416 -13.96 -5.37 15.05
N ILE A 417 -14.38 -6.41 14.32
CA ILE A 417 -15.14 -6.30 13.08
C ILE A 417 -16.51 -5.63 13.35
N GLY A 418 -17.18 -6.03 14.43
CA GLY A 418 -18.44 -5.46 14.90
C GLY A 418 -18.36 -3.96 15.18
N MET A 419 -17.32 -3.51 15.87
CA MET A 419 -17.05 -2.09 16.14
C MET A 419 -16.89 -1.25 14.87
N ARG A 420 -16.50 -1.88 13.75
CA ARG A 420 -16.29 -1.20 12.45
C ARG A 420 -17.55 -1.19 11.56
N GLY A 421 -18.67 -1.72 12.04
CA GLY A 421 -19.94 -1.80 11.30
C GLY A 421 -19.94 -2.90 10.24
N MET A 422 -19.19 -3.97 10.49
CA MET A 422 -19.16 -5.19 9.71
C MET A 422 -19.65 -6.34 10.60
N ILE A 423 -20.15 -7.41 9.98
CA ILE A 423 -20.61 -8.61 10.65
C ILE A 423 -19.76 -9.76 10.13
N LEU A 424 -19.04 -10.38 11.06
CA LEU A 424 -18.40 -11.67 10.83
C LEU A 424 -19.49 -12.74 10.88
N ASP A 425 -19.55 -13.59 9.86
CA ASP A 425 -20.37 -14.80 9.84
C ASP A 425 -21.86 -14.49 10.10
N ARG A 426 -22.47 -13.79 9.14
CA ARG A 426 -23.90 -13.47 9.20
C ARG A 426 -24.72 -14.75 9.04
N THR A 427 -25.47 -15.11 10.09
CA THR A 427 -26.30 -16.32 10.17
C THR A 427 -27.24 -16.50 8.98
N GLU A 428 -27.88 -15.42 8.51
CA GLU A 428 -28.78 -15.43 7.35
C GLU A 428 -28.10 -15.81 6.02
N LEU A 429 -26.77 -15.66 5.94
CA LEU A 429 -25.97 -15.97 4.74
C LEU A 429 -25.22 -17.30 4.89
N MET A 430 -25.37 -17.98 6.02
CA MET A 430 -24.78 -19.31 6.20
C MET A 430 -25.58 -20.37 5.43
N PRO A 431 -24.90 -21.31 4.76
CA PRO A 431 -25.58 -22.37 4.04
C PRO A 431 -26.33 -23.27 5.01
N GLY A 432 -27.60 -23.55 4.69
CA GLY A 432 -28.50 -24.35 5.54
C GLY A 432 -29.42 -23.53 6.45
N MET A 433 -29.31 -22.20 6.45
CA MET A 433 -30.19 -21.28 7.19
C MET A 433 -31.23 -20.55 6.33
N GLN A 434 -31.41 -20.94 5.06
CA GLN A 434 -32.41 -20.38 4.12
C GLN A 434 -33.70 -21.19 4.10
#